data_AF-A0A2M9C6G5-F1
#
_entry.id   AF-A0A2M9C6G5-F1
#
_cell.length_a   1.000
_cell.length_b   1.000
_cell.length_c   1.000
_cell.angle_alpha   90.00
_cell.angle_beta   90.00
_cell.angle_gamma   90.00
#
_symmetry.space_group_name_H-M   'P 1'
#
loop_
_entity.id
_entity.type
_entity.pdbx_description
1 polymer ?
#
loop_
_entity_poly.entity_id
_entity_poly.type
_entity_poly.pdbx_seq_one_letter_code
_entity_poly.pdbx_strand_id
1 'polypeptide(L)'
;MNRLAILMMMVFMLFCGHSNGQISAGQGIWECTLKRKSADEGEILMKGKIVPELQMYEFGNRTKGPIKISFKFQPDNSYQSGENISRLQPLRKFEQLLGIPVIYSENEAEFDQKIKLKGKDGTIRGAIQFMQCSEQIYVVPQDFGVSLKIFK
;
A
#
# COMPACT_ATOMS: atom_id res chain seq x y z
N MET A 1 -19.80 6.11 -47.26
CA MET A 1 -19.61 6.79 -45.96
C MET A 1 -18.85 8.09 -46.21
N ASN A 2 -19.44 9.25 -45.92
CA ASN A 2 -18.77 10.54 -46.12
C ASN A 2 -17.49 10.60 -45.29
N ARG A 3 -16.37 10.99 -45.91
CA ARG A 3 -15.09 11.18 -45.20
C ARG A 3 -15.24 12.11 -43.98
N LEU A 4 -16.16 13.06 -44.06
CA LEU A 4 -16.56 13.93 -42.95
C LEU A 4 -17.21 13.18 -41.78
N ALA A 5 -18.07 12.19 -42.05
CA ALA A 5 -18.71 11.38 -41.01
C ALA A 5 -17.70 10.45 -40.31
N ILE A 6 -16.70 9.95 -41.04
CA ILE A 6 -15.61 9.13 -40.48
C ILE A 6 -14.72 9.99 -39.56
N LEU A 7 -14.41 11.22 -39.98
CA LEU A 7 -13.61 12.16 -39.18
C LEU A 7 -14.34 12.56 -37.89
N MET A 8 -15.66 12.80 -37.98
CA MET A 8 -16.48 13.17 -36.83
C MET A 8 -16.64 12.01 -35.82
N MET A 9 -16.64 10.76 -36.30
CA MET A 9 -16.68 9.57 -35.45
C MET A 9 -15.33 9.30 -34.75
N MET A 10 -14.19 9.61 -35.39
CA MET A 10 -12.87 9.50 -34.75
C MET A 10 -12.66 10.54 -33.64
N VAL A 11 -13.16 11.77 -33.82
CA VAL A 11 -13.04 12.83 -32.81
C VAL A 11 -13.87 12.51 -31.56
N PHE A 12 -15.02 11.83 -31.72
CA PHE A 12 -15.87 11.45 -30.59
C PHE A 12 -15.25 10.34 -29.71
N MET A 13 -14.40 9.47 -30.27
CA MET A 13 -13.71 8.42 -29.49
C MET A 13 -12.55 8.95 -28.63
N LEU A 14 -12.04 10.16 -28.89
CA LEU A 14 -10.93 10.75 -28.14
C LEU A 14 -11.34 11.31 -26.75
N PHE A 15 -12.63 11.33 -26.41
CA PHE A 15 -13.12 11.90 -25.15
C PHE A 15 -13.42 10.89 -24.02
N CYS A 16 -13.36 9.57 -24.27
CA CYS A 16 -13.79 8.55 -23.28
C CYS A 16 -12.69 8.05 -22.31
N GLY A 17 -11.54 8.73 -22.21
CA GLY A 17 -10.34 8.16 -21.59
C GLY A 17 -10.02 8.46 -20.11
N HIS A 18 -10.77 9.31 -19.41
CA HIS A 18 -10.39 9.69 -18.03
C HIS A 18 -11.14 8.86 -16.98
N SER A 19 -10.69 7.63 -16.78
CA SER A 19 -11.02 6.82 -15.61
C SER A 19 -10.23 7.34 -14.40
N ASN A 20 -10.85 8.18 -13.57
CA ASN A 20 -10.36 8.38 -12.20
C ASN A 20 -10.82 7.17 -11.37
N GLY A 21 -9.88 6.30 -10.99
CA GLY A 21 -10.17 5.20 -10.07
C GLY A 21 -10.76 5.77 -8.78
N GLN A 22 -11.97 5.33 -8.41
CA GLN A 22 -12.64 5.79 -7.20
C GLN A 22 -11.91 5.22 -5.97
N ILE A 23 -11.08 6.05 -5.33
CA ILE A 23 -10.64 5.79 -3.95
C ILE A 23 -11.83 6.15 -3.06
N SER A 24 -12.42 5.14 -2.43
CA SER A 24 -13.59 5.34 -1.56
C SER A 24 -13.20 6.19 -0.36
N ALA A 25 -13.98 7.23 -0.07
CA ALA A 25 -13.77 8.09 1.09
C ALA A 25 -13.77 7.22 2.37
N GLY A 26 -12.66 7.24 3.10
CA GLY A 26 -12.46 6.43 4.32
C GLY A 26 -11.44 5.29 4.19
N GLN A 27 -10.89 5.04 3.00
CA GLN A 27 -9.76 4.13 2.85
C GLN A 27 -8.42 4.82 3.15
N GLY A 28 -7.52 4.12 3.84
CA GLY A 28 -6.13 4.54 3.97
C GLY A 28 -5.48 4.63 2.60
N ILE A 29 -4.94 5.80 2.25
CA ILE A 29 -4.27 6.02 0.97
C ILE A 29 -2.83 5.54 1.13
N TRP A 30 -2.46 4.52 0.38
CA TRP A 30 -1.09 4.04 0.33
C TRP A 30 -0.38 4.52 -0.92
N GLU A 31 0.83 5.03 -0.73
CA GLU A 31 1.78 5.30 -1.79
C GLU A 31 2.90 4.26 -1.68
N CYS A 32 3.12 3.52 -2.77
CA CYS A 32 4.18 2.53 -2.84
C CYS A 32 5.13 2.91 -3.96
N THR A 33 6.43 2.90 -3.66
CA THR A 33 7.47 3.31 -4.61
C THR A 33 8.61 2.32 -4.59
N LEU A 34 9.10 1.92 -5.77
CA LEU A 34 10.32 1.13 -5.90
C LEU A 34 11.52 2.06 -6.05
N LYS A 35 12.41 2.06 -5.06
CA LYS A 35 13.70 2.75 -5.11
C LYS A 35 14.81 1.76 -5.46
N ARG A 36 15.40 1.91 -6.64
CA ARG A 36 16.59 1.12 -7.03
C ARG A 36 17.82 1.59 -6.25
N LYS A 37 18.59 0.64 -5.68
CA LYS A 37 19.83 0.90 -4.94
C LYS A 37 21.06 0.52 -5.76
N SER A 38 20.98 -0.58 -6.50
CA SER A 38 21.99 -1.06 -7.44
C SER A 38 21.32 -1.81 -8.61
N ALA A 39 22.10 -2.48 -9.46
CA ALA A 39 21.57 -3.31 -10.54
C ALA A 39 20.75 -4.52 -10.03
N ASP A 40 21.07 -5.00 -8.84
CA ASP A 40 20.59 -6.22 -8.21
C ASP A 40 19.86 -5.98 -6.87
N GLU A 41 19.82 -4.75 -6.37
CA GLU A 41 19.14 -4.38 -5.14
C GLU A 41 18.13 -3.24 -5.34
N GLY A 42 16.97 -3.40 -4.70
CA GLY A 42 15.94 -2.38 -4.62
C GLY A 42 15.31 -2.33 -3.24
N GLU A 43 14.53 -1.29 -3.00
CA GLU A 43 13.80 -1.05 -1.77
C GLU A 43 12.39 -0.60 -2.13
N ILE A 44 11.38 -1.31 -1.64
CA ILE A 44 9.99 -0.90 -1.76
C ILE A 44 9.71 0.00 -0.55
N LEU A 45 9.43 1.28 -0.80
CA LEU A 45 8.96 2.23 0.20
C LEU A 45 7.43 2.24 0.18
N MET A 46 6.81 2.04 1.33
CA MET A 46 5.36 1.97 1.51
C MET A 46 4.94 3.01 2.55
N LYS A 47 4.16 3.99 2.12
CA LYS A 47 3.73 5.13 2.92
C LYS A 47 2.21 5.19 2.96
N GLY A 48 1.64 4.89 4.12
CA GLY A 48 0.20 4.90 4.35
C GLY A 48 -0.23 6.19 5.04
N LYS A 49 -1.19 6.91 4.45
CA LYS A 49 -1.88 8.02 5.11
C LYS A 49 -2.98 7.47 6.02
N ILE A 50 -2.92 7.88 7.28
CA ILE A 50 -3.91 7.53 8.29
C ILE A 50 -4.88 8.71 8.39
N VAL A 51 -6.18 8.42 8.42
CA VAL A 51 -7.19 9.46 8.59
C VAL A 51 -6.96 10.16 9.94
N PRO A 52 -7.06 11.51 10.02
CA PRO A 52 -6.92 12.23 11.29
C PRO A 52 -7.76 11.61 12.40
N GLU A 53 -7.23 11.61 13.63
CA GLU A 53 -7.86 11.04 14.82
C GLU A 53 -8.02 9.51 14.83
N LEU A 54 -7.56 8.81 13.78
CA LEU A 54 -7.43 7.36 13.77
C LEU A 54 -5.99 6.93 14.06
N GLN A 55 -5.85 5.78 14.69
CA GLN A 55 -4.57 5.14 14.98
C GLN A 55 -4.46 3.81 14.23
N MET A 56 -3.30 3.58 13.62
CA MET A 56 -2.98 2.27 13.05
C MET A 56 -2.17 1.48 14.06
N TYR A 57 -2.77 0.42 14.60
CA TYR A 57 -2.12 -0.46 15.57
C TYR A 57 -1.43 -1.62 14.87
N GLU A 58 -0.26 -2.01 15.38
CA GLU A 58 0.57 -3.03 14.74
C GLU A 58 0.88 -4.20 15.68
N PHE A 59 0.35 -4.14 16.90
CA PHE A 59 0.44 -5.18 17.92
C PHE A 59 -0.92 -5.44 18.56
N GLY A 60 -1.32 -6.70 18.49
CA GLY A 60 -2.39 -7.28 19.28
C GLY A 60 -2.21 -8.78 19.26
N ASN A 61 -1.17 -9.29 19.93
CA ASN A 61 -1.00 -10.73 20.08
C ASN A 61 -2.04 -11.24 21.09
N ARG A 62 -3.29 -11.29 20.66
CA ARG A 62 -4.43 -11.88 21.34
C ARG A 62 -5.57 -12.00 20.33
N THR A 63 -6.39 -13.03 20.51
CA THR A 63 -7.64 -13.35 19.80
C THR A 63 -8.70 -12.23 19.77
N LYS A 64 -8.38 -11.03 20.30
CA LYS A 64 -9.26 -9.88 20.48
C LYS A 64 -8.59 -8.52 20.15
N GLY A 65 -7.39 -8.49 19.57
CA GLY A 65 -6.69 -7.25 19.19
C GLY A 65 -6.86 -6.87 17.73
N PRO A 66 -6.56 -5.62 17.33
CA PRO A 66 -6.56 -5.20 15.94
C PRO A 66 -5.58 -6.04 15.11
N ILE A 67 -5.94 -6.31 13.85
CA ILE A 67 -5.13 -7.13 12.94
C ILE A 67 -3.78 -6.45 12.75
N LYS A 68 -2.69 -7.22 12.91
CA LYS A 68 -1.34 -6.76 12.59
C LYS A 68 -1.28 -6.42 11.10
N ILE A 69 -0.80 -5.21 10.78
CA ILE A 69 -0.53 -4.83 9.39
C ILE A 69 0.34 -5.90 8.71
N SER A 70 -0.06 -6.31 7.51
CA SER A 70 0.60 -7.36 6.74
C SER A 70 0.84 -6.89 5.32
N PHE A 71 2.03 -7.17 4.81
CA PHE A 71 2.40 -6.93 3.44
C PHE A 71 2.65 -8.29 2.79
N LYS A 72 1.98 -8.56 1.67
CA LYS A 72 2.12 -9.80 0.93
C LYS A 72 2.44 -9.50 -0.52
N PHE A 73 3.69 -9.74 -0.89
CA PHE A 73 4.16 -9.62 -2.27
C PHE A 73 4.11 -10.98 -2.97
N GLN A 74 3.60 -11.01 -4.19
CA GLN A 74 3.46 -12.22 -5.00
C GLN A 74 4.83 -12.62 -5.57
N PRO A 75 5.21 -13.90 -5.50
CA PRO A 75 6.45 -14.38 -6.12
C PRO A 75 6.51 -14.06 -7.61
N ASP A 76 7.68 -13.64 -8.09
CA ASP A 76 7.91 -13.35 -9.51
C ASP A 76 9.37 -13.66 -9.89
N ASN A 77 9.62 -13.89 -11.19
CA ASN A 77 10.95 -14.20 -11.70
C ASN A 77 11.86 -12.97 -11.89
N SER A 78 11.31 -11.76 -11.79
CA SER A 78 12.03 -10.48 -11.91
C SER A 78 12.63 -9.99 -10.60
N TYR A 79 12.17 -10.49 -9.44
CA TYR A 79 12.69 -10.10 -8.14
C TYR A 79 12.62 -11.24 -7.10
N GLN A 80 13.12 -10.98 -5.90
CA GLN A 80 12.92 -11.78 -4.71
C GLN A 80 12.68 -10.84 -3.53
N SER A 81 11.55 -11.01 -2.83
CA SER A 81 11.23 -10.24 -1.63
C SER A 81 12.21 -10.57 -0.51
N GLY A 82 12.70 -9.57 0.21
CA GLY A 82 13.44 -9.77 1.45
C GLY A 82 12.56 -10.34 2.56
N GLU A 83 13.17 -10.89 3.60
CA GLU A 83 12.48 -11.57 4.70
C GLU A 83 11.83 -10.61 5.71
N ASN A 84 12.37 -9.39 5.82
CA ASN A 84 11.96 -8.41 6.82
C ASN A 84 11.49 -7.11 6.19
N ILE A 85 10.51 -6.51 6.85
CA ILE A 85 9.98 -5.18 6.57
C ILE A 85 10.45 -4.29 7.71
N SER A 86 11.21 -3.25 7.40
CA SER A 86 11.65 -2.27 8.40
C SER A 86 10.62 -1.16 8.50
N ARG A 87 10.52 -0.58 9.70
CA ARG A 87 9.67 0.57 9.96
C ARG A 87 10.53 1.77 10.25
N LEU A 88 10.17 2.90 9.66
CA LEU A 88 10.99 4.10 9.76
C LEU A 88 10.61 4.95 11.00
N GLN A 89 9.35 4.91 11.48
CA GLN A 89 8.88 5.78 12.58
C GLN A 89 7.82 5.13 13.51
N PRO A 90 8.17 4.13 14.35
CA PRO A 90 7.22 3.58 15.34
C PRO A 90 6.93 4.54 16.51
N LEU A 91 5.65 4.78 16.83
CA LEU A 91 5.23 5.35 18.12
C LEU A 91 4.87 4.24 19.11
N ARG A 92 5.14 4.44 20.40
CA ARG A 92 4.84 3.46 21.45
C ARG A 92 4.01 4.13 22.54
N LYS A 93 2.90 3.49 22.94
CA LYS A 93 2.11 3.89 24.12
C LYS A 93 1.70 2.67 24.92
N PHE A 94 1.29 2.89 26.17
CA PHE A 94 0.59 1.87 26.94
C PHE A 94 -0.91 2.02 26.70
N GLU A 95 -1.55 1.01 26.11
CA GLU A 95 -2.98 1.04 25.82
C GLU A 95 -3.75 0.54 27.05
N GLN A 96 -4.39 1.46 27.77
CA GLN A 96 -5.05 1.14 29.05
C GLN A 96 -6.20 0.15 28.87
N LEU A 97 -6.95 0.25 27.76
CA LEU A 97 -8.07 -0.65 27.48
C LEU A 97 -7.61 -2.11 27.25
N LEU A 98 -6.39 -2.28 26.75
CA LEU A 98 -5.82 -3.60 26.45
C LEU A 98 -4.83 -4.07 27.53
N GLY A 99 -4.40 -3.18 28.42
CA GLY A 99 -3.43 -3.45 29.47
C GLY A 99 -2.05 -3.87 28.96
N ILE A 100 -1.67 -3.43 27.75
CA ILE A 100 -0.41 -3.82 27.09
C ILE A 100 0.28 -2.62 26.43
N PRO A 101 1.62 -2.66 26.29
CA PRO A 101 2.31 -1.74 25.38
C PRO A 101 1.90 -2.05 23.94
N VAL A 102 1.58 -1.00 23.19
CA VAL A 102 1.25 -1.06 21.77
C VAL A 102 2.24 -0.23 20.97
N ILE A 103 2.53 -0.69 19.76
CA ILE A 103 3.19 0.13 18.75
C ILE A 103 2.14 0.54 17.72
N TYR A 104 2.12 1.82 17.40
CA TYR A 104 1.11 2.43 16.56
C TYR A 104 1.71 3.55 15.71
N SER A 105 0.92 4.01 14.75
CA SER A 105 1.22 5.17 13.91
C SER A 105 0.00 6.10 13.88
N GLU A 106 0.27 7.41 13.82
CA GLU A 106 -0.70 8.49 13.68
C GLU A 106 -0.33 9.34 12.47
N ASN A 107 -1.34 9.84 11.74
CA ASN A 107 -1.21 10.63 10.50
C ASN A 107 -0.57 9.87 9.32
N GLU A 108 0.52 9.17 9.56
CA GLU A 108 1.32 8.49 8.54
C GLU A 108 2.03 7.25 9.11
N ALA A 109 2.12 6.21 8.28
CA ALA A 109 2.92 5.02 8.57
C ALA A 109 3.89 4.76 7.42
N GLU A 110 5.17 4.57 7.74
CA GLU A 110 6.25 4.38 6.75
C GLU A 110 6.99 3.07 6.98
N PHE A 111 7.08 2.27 5.92
CA PHE A 111 7.74 0.99 5.88
C PHE A 111 8.67 0.89 4.68
N ASP A 112 9.74 0.13 4.85
CA ASP A 112 10.62 -0.28 3.77
C ASP A 112 10.72 -1.81 3.71
N GLN A 113 10.87 -2.34 2.50
CA GLN A 113 11.25 -3.72 2.29
C GLN A 113 12.33 -3.80 1.24
N LYS A 114 13.48 -4.33 1.63
CA LYS A 114 14.56 -4.65 0.68
C LYS A 114 14.15 -5.80 -0.22
N ILE A 115 14.50 -5.71 -1.49
CA ILE A 115 14.29 -6.75 -2.49
C ILE A 115 15.55 -6.96 -3.31
N LYS A 116 15.74 -8.19 -3.80
CA LYS A 116 16.75 -8.49 -4.80
C LYS A 116 16.13 -8.42 -6.20
N LEU A 117 16.72 -7.64 -7.09
CA LEU A 117 16.34 -7.51 -8.48
C LEU A 117 17.11 -8.53 -9.32
N LYS A 118 16.45 -9.13 -10.31
CA LYS A 118 17.04 -10.18 -11.17
C LYS A 118 17.39 -9.70 -12.58
N GLY A 119 17.47 -8.38 -12.79
CA GLY A 119 17.86 -7.78 -14.07
C GLY A 119 16.88 -8.06 -15.24
N LYS A 120 15.61 -8.32 -14.93
CA LYS A 120 14.53 -8.57 -15.89
C LYS A 120 13.42 -7.55 -15.66
N ASP A 121 12.74 -7.17 -16.74
CA ASP A 121 11.49 -6.44 -16.63
C ASP A 121 10.46 -7.28 -15.88
N GLY A 122 9.58 -6.62 -15.14
CA GLY A 122 8.57 -7.30 -14.35
C GLY A 122 7.63 -6.36 -13.63
N THR A 123 6.78 -6.93 -12.79
CA THR A 123 5.86 -6.15 -11.96
C THR A 123 5.78 -6.77 -10.57
N ILE A 124 6.12 -5.99 -9.57
CA ILE A 124 5.91 -6.33 -8.17
C ILE A 124 4.42 -6.16 -7.90
N ARG A 125 3.73 -7.27 -7.67
CA ARG A 125 2.32 -7.29 -7.28
C ARG A 125 2.22 -7.68 -5.82
N GLY A 126 1.29 -7.09 -5.09
CA GLY A 126 1.06 -7.44 -3.70
C GLY A 126 -0.20 -6.82 -3.13
N ALA A 127 -0.38 -7.03 -1.83
CA ALA A 127 -1.44 -6.41 -1.06
C ALA A 127 -0.90 -5.95 0.30
N ILE A 128 -1.40 -4.81 0.76
CA ILE A 128 -1.25 -4.29 2.11
C ILE A 128 -2.57 -4.50 2.81
N GLN A 129 -2.58 -5.34 3.84
CA GLN A 129 -3.72 -5.53 4.70
C GLN A 129 -3.48 -4.75 5.98
N PHE A 130 -4.35 -3.80 6.28
CA PHE A 130 -4.19 -2.87 7.41
C PHE A 130 -5.54 -2.53 8.03
N MET A 131 -5.47 -1.81 9.14
CA MET A 131 -6.61 -1.49 9.96
C MET A 131 -6.38 -0.15 10.63
N GLN A 132 -7.39 0.72 10.60
CA GLN A 132 -7.38 1.99 11.31
C GLN A 132 -8.43 1.90 12.42
N CYS A 133 -8.04 2.25 13.64
CA CYS A 133 -8.89 2.16 14.82
C CYS A 133 -9.14 3.57 15.37
N SER A 134 -10.39 3.87 15.74
CA SER A 134 -10.70 4.99 16.62
C SER A 134 -11.06 4.46 18.00
N GLU A 135 -11.02 5.32 19.03
CA GLU A 135 -11.41 4.94 20.40
C GLU A 135 -12.90 4.56 20.54
N GLN A 136 -13.72 4.85 19.52
CA GLN A 136 -15.18 4.73 19.58
C GLN A 136 -15.80 3.90 18.44
N ILE A 137 -15.08 3.63 17.35
CA ILE A 137 -15.65 3.12 16.09
C ILE A 137 -15.13 1.73 15.73
N TYR A 138 -16.04 0.93 15.18
CA TYR A 138 -15.81 -0.40 14.65
C TYR A 138 -14.69 -0.46 13.61
N VAL A 139 -13.98 -1.56 13.74
CA VAL A 139 -12.80 -1.96 13.01
C VAL A 139 -13.18 -2.57 11.67
N VAL A 140 -12.82 -1.92 10.55
CA VAL A 140 -12.94 -2.53 9.22
C VAL A 140 -11.54 -2.80 8.66
N PRO A 141 -11.14 -4.08 8.50
CA PRO A 141 -9.93 -4.42 7.76
C PRO A 141 -9.99 -3.86 6.34
N GLN A 142 -8.88 -3.28 5.90
CA GLN A 142 -8.74 -2.71 4.57
C GLN A 142 -7.61 -3.42 3.82
N ASP A 143 -7.83 -3.64 2.53
CA ASP A 143 -6.85 -4.20 1.63
C ASP A 143 -6.50 -3.17 0.55
N PHE A 144 -5.22 -2.93 0.33
CA PHE A 144 -4.71 -2.07 -0.73
C PHE A 144 -3.83 -2.86 -1.69
N GLY A 145 -4.18 -2.88 -2.97
CA GLY A 145 -3.42 -3.55 -4.01
C GLY A 145 -2.17 -2.76 -4.41
N VAL A 146 -1.01 -3.42 -4.41
CA VAL A 146 0.27 -2.84 -4.83
C VAL A 146 0.63 -3.37 -6.21
N SER A 147 1.02 -2.48 -7.12
CA SER A 147 1.52 -2.82 -8.45
C SER A 147 2.63 -1.86 -8.87
N LEU A 148 3.88 -2.29 -8.81
CA LEU A 148 5.06 -1.49 -9.17
C LEU A 148 5.80 -2.12 -10.35
N LYS A 149 6.14 -1.34 -11.37
CA LYS A 149 6.89 -1.84 -12.53
C LYS A 149 8.39 -1.88 -12.22
N ILE A 150 9.03 -2.97 -12.63
CA ILE A 150 10.49 -3.10 -12.69
C ILE A 150 10.88 -2.93 -14.16
N PHE A 151 11.74 -1.96 -14.44
CA PHE A 151 12.31 -1.72 -15.77
C PHE A 151 13.80 -2.01 -15.72
N LYS A 152 14.34 -2.80 -16.64
CA LYS A 152 15.77 -3.06 -16.73
C LYS A 152 16.56 -1.78 -16.94
#